data_AF-A0A8B7JG68-F1
#
_entry.id   AF-A0A8B7JG68-F1
#
_cell.length_a   1.000
_cell.length_b   1.000
_cell.length_c   1.000
_cell.angle_alpha   90.00
_cell.angle_beta   90.00
_cell.angle_gamma   90.00
#
_symmetry.space_group_name_H-M   'P 1'
#
loop_
_entity.id
_entity.type
_entity.pdbx_description
1 polymer ?
#
loop_
_entity_poly.entity_id
_entity_poly.type
_entity_poly.pdbx_seq_one_letter_code
_entity_poly.pdbx_strand_id
1 'polypeptide(L)'
;MVPLETSLISSCFLHWFFMLHHGFLHVLPTDVFSAFLGLLRKIVAMGPMLLLLGLAVLIAPSASYSCYGDISTLQAPVISCTPVRAPDCGMDAVKKTAEVDIVRLRKYEVPIKRVARNLCLDPALIAAIISQESRVGLLLNNGWDQGRRKFGLMQIDRQHDSLYGTWDSEEHINQCSNILVVAINEVRARHPTWTWEQQLRGGICAYRSKIGNVQVYDEDPCHRDNYYVDNVIRRAQYFKRHGF
;
A
#
# COMPACT_ATOMS: atom_id res chain seq x y z
N MET A 1 -30.94 18.98 27.72
CA MET A 1 -31.08 18.21 28.97
C MET A 1 -29.93 17.22 29.04
N VAL A 2 -28.90 17.58 29.81
CA VAL A 2 -27.73 16.74 30.11
C VAL A 2 -27.99 16.15 31.50
N PRO A 3 -28.00 14.83 31.69
CA PRO A 3 -28.19 14.28 33.03
C PRO A 3 -26.89 14.41 33.85
N LEU A 4 -27.12 14.94 35.04
CA LEU A 4 -26.21 15.24 36.13
C LEU A 4 -25.71 13.95 36.79
N GLU A 5 -24.68 13.29 36.27
CA GLU A 5 -24.07 12.11 36.94
C GLU A 5 -22.60 12.28 37.35
N THR A 6 -22.04 13.47 37.22
CA THR A 6 -20.68 13.77 37.70
C THR A 6 -20.62 14.40 39.10
N SER A 7 -21.76 14.62 39.75
CA SER A 7 -21.82 15.26 41.08
C SER A 7 -21.81 14.30 42.28
N LEU A 8 -22.09 13.01 42.09
CA LEU A 8 -22.19 12.06 43.21
C LEU A 8 -20.84 11.44 43.63
N ILE A 9 -19.88 11.35 42.70
CA ILE A 9 -18.55 10.76 42.98
C ILE A 9 -17.68 11.70 43.83
N SER A 10 -17.84 13.01 43.67
CA SER A 10 -17.10 14.01 44.46
C SER A 10 -17.56 14.04 45.93
N SER A 11 -18.86 13.83 46.19
CA SER A 11 -19.40 13.84 47.56
C SER A 11 -18.94 12.64 48.39
N CYS A 12 -18.76 11.46 47.77
CA CYS A 12 -18.24 10.28 48.45
C CYS A 12 -16.76 10.41 48.85
N PHE A 13 -15.95 11.13 48.05
CA PHE A 13 -14.53 11.32 48.34
C PHE A 13 -14.28 12.30 49.50
N LEU A 14 -15.07 13.38 49.60
CA LEU A 14 -14.95 14.34 50.71
C LEU A 14 -15.45 13.77 52.04
N HIS A 15 -16.45 12.89 52.03
CA HIS A 15 -16.91 12.24 53.26
C HIS A 15 -15.87 11.26 53.82
N TRP A 16 -15.05 10.65 52.95
CA TRP A 16 -14.02 9.69 53.35
C TRP A 16 -12.78 10.37 53.95
N PHE A 17 -12.40 11.55 53.44
CA PHE A 17 -11.30 12.33 54.01
C PHE A 17 -11.62 12.85 55.42
N PHE A 18 -12.90 13.12 55.71
CA PHE A 18 -13.34 13.53 57.05
C PHE A 18 -13.33 12.38 58.08
N MET A 19 -13.51 11.12 57.64
CA MET A 19 -13.46 9.95 58.53
C MET A 19 -12.04 9.52 58.92
N LEU A 20 -11.03 9.80 58.09
CA LEU A 20 -9.64 9.43 58.36
C LEU A 20 -8.97 10.30 59.44
N HIS A 21 -9.45 11.53 59.66
CA HIS A 21 -8.83 12.47 60.60
C HIS A 21 -9.41 12.39 62.03
N HIS A 22 -10.51 11.66 62.25
CA HIS A 22 -11.25 11.62 63.51
C HIS A 22 -11.35 10.25 64.19
N GLY A 23 -10.44 9.31 63.88
CA GLY A 23 -10.23 8.14 64.73
C GLY A 23 -11.44 7.18 64.87
N PHE A 24 -12.31 7.11 63.87
CA PHE A 24 -13.35 6.07 63.79
C PHE A 24 -12.82 4.86 63.01
N LEU A 25 -11.84 4.18 63.58
CA LEU A 25 -11.34 2.89 63.10
C LEU A 25 -12.01 1.76 63.89
N HIS A 26 -13.33 1.78 63.97
CA HIS A 26 -14.08 0.61 64.40
C HIS A 26 -15.33 0.47 63.54
N VAL A 27 -15.43 -0.73 62.94
CA VAL A 27 -16.56 -1.30 62.20
C VAL A 27 -16.60 -0.99 60.70
N LEU A 28 -15.64 -1.55 59.96
CA LEU A 28 -15.94 -2.12 58.63
C LEU A 28 -15.68 -3.63 58.71
N PRO A 29 -16.59 -4.49 58.21
CA PRO A 29 -16.38 -5.94 58.18
C PRO A 29 -15.10 -6.28 57.42
N THR A 30 -14.27 -7.18 57.97
CA THR A 30 -13.02 -7.69 57.38
C THR A 30 -13.18 -8.20 55.95
N ASP A 31 -14.40 -8.57 55.58
CA ASP A 31 -14.77 -9.15 54.29
C ASP A 31 -14.81 -8.09 53.16
N VAL A 32 -15.09 -6.83 53.49
CA VAL A 32 -15.16 -5.74 52.50
C VAL A 32 -13.75 -5.27 52.11
N PHE A 33 -12.84 -5.21 53.09
CA PHE A 33 -11.45 -4.80 52.86
C PHE A 33 -10.67 -5.85 52.04
N SER A 34 -10.91 -7.13 52.31
CA SER A 34 -10.32 -8.24 51.54
C SER A 34 -10.86 -8.31 50.10
N ALA A 35 -12.15 -8.04 49.88
CA ALA A 35 -12.73 -7.96 48.55
C ALA A 35 -12.16 -6.80 47.71
N PHE A 36 -11.96 -5.62 48.32
CA PHE A 36 -11.35 -4.46 47.66
C PHE A 36 -9.89 -4.69 47.28
N LEU A 37 -9.07 -5.27 48.18
CA LEU A 37 -7.69 -5.66 47.88
C LEU A 37 -7.62 -6.75 46.80
N GLY A 38 -8.59 -7.67 46.77
CA GLY A 38 -8.72 -8.69 45.73
C GLY A 38 -9.03 -8.10 44.36
N LEU A 39 -9.90 -7.08 44.30
CA LEU A 39 -10.25 -6.37 43.07
C LEU A 39 -9.08 -5.52 42.54
N LEU A 40 -8.39 -4.79 43.42
CA LEU A 40 -7.17 -4.03 43.09
C LEU A 40 -6.04 -4.94 42.59
N ARG A 41 -5.81 -6.10 43.21
CA ARG A 41 -4.84 -7.10 42.72
C ARG A 41 -5.18 -7.62 41.32
N LYS A 42 -6.46 -7.87 41.03
CA LYS A 42 -6.91 -8.33 39.70
C LYS A 42 -6.73 -7.25 38.63
N ILE A 43 -7.04 -5.98 38.95
CA ILE A 43 -6.88 -4.85 38.02
C ILE A 43 -5.39 -4.57 37.74
N VAL A 44 -4.53 -4.58 38.76
CA VAL A 44 -3.08 -4.38 38.61
C VAL A 44 -2.42 -5.54 37.85
N ALA A 45 -2.91 -6.77 38.01
CA ALA A 45 -2.43 -7.93 37.25
C ALA A 45 -2.91 -7.94 35.78
N MET A 46 -4.11 -7.41 35.49
CA MET A 46 -4.68 -7.36 34.13
C MET A 46 -4.21 -6.15 33.31
N GLY A 47 -3.82 -5.04 33.95
CA GLY A 47 -3.30 -3.84 33.29
C GLY A 47 -2.13 -4.07 32.32
N PRO A 48 -1.05 -4.76 32.71
CA PRO A 48 0.09 -5.00 31.81
C PRO A 48 -0.25 -5.99 30.67
N MET A 49 -1.17 -6.93 30.89
CA MET A 49 -1.60 -7.90 29.87
C MET A 49 -2.44 -7.24 28.76
N LEU A 50 -3.31 -6.30 29.13
CA LEU A 50 -4.08 -5.47 28.19
C LEU A 50 -3.19 -4.48 27.42
N LEU A 51 -2.15 -3.93 28.06
CA LEU A 51 -1.17 -3.06 27.41
C LEU A 51 -0.31 -3.82 26.38
N LEU A 52 0.08 -5.06 26.67
CA LEU A 52 0.80 -5.95 25.76
C LEU A 52 -0.04 -6.39 24.56
N LEU A 53 -1.34 -6.66 24.75
CA LEU A 53 -2.29 -6.92 23.64
C LEU A 53 -2.50 -5.68 22.76
N GLY A 54 -2.52 -4.48 23.34
CA GLY A 54 -2.55 -3.21 22.59
C GLY A 54 -1.28 -2.97 21.75
N LEU A 55 -0.10 -3.34 22.26
CA LEU A 55 1.16 -3.23 21.51
C LEU A 55 1.29 -4.28 20.39
N ALA A 56 0.73 -5.48 20.55
CA ALA A 56 0.78 -6.52 19.52
C ALA A 56 -0.02 -6.16 18.24
N VAL A 57 -1.06 -5.33 18.36
CA VAL A 57 -1.82 -4.82 17.21
C VAL A 57 -1.02 -3.77 16.40
N LEU A 58 -0.04 -3.09 17.02
CA LEU A 58 0.82 -2.12 16.31
C LEU A 58 1.98 -2.76 15.52
N ILE A 59 2.30 -4.03 15.78
CA ILE A 59 3.40 -4.76 15.13
C ILE A 59 2.85 -5.96 14.35
N ALA A 60 1.65 -5.85 13.76
CA ALA A 60 1.35 -6.70 12.64
C ALA A 60 2.25 -6.25 11.48
N PRO A 61 3.22 -7.07 11.02
CA PRO A 61 3.79 -6.82 9.72
C PRO A 61 2.60 -6.84 8.77
N SER A 62 2.31 -5.73 8.11
CA SER A 62 1.39 -5.73 6.99
C SER A 62 2.05 -6.58 5.92
N ALA A 63 1.86 -7.90 6.01
CA ALA A 63 2.15 -8.82 4.95
C ALA A 63 1.14 -8.47 3.86
N SER A 64 1.55 -7.54 2.99
CA SER A 64 0.78 -7.16 1.81
C SER A 64 0.79 -8.35 0.87
N TYR A 65 -0.13 -9.29 1.09
CA TYR A 65 -0.48 -10.30 0.11
C TYR A 65 -1.34 -9.61 -0.93
N SER A 66 -0.75 -9.31 -2.10
CA SER A 66 -1.53 -8.90 -3.26
C SER A 66 -2.38 -10.08 -3.75
N CYS A 67 -3.59 -9.80 -4.23
CA CYS A 67 -4.47 -10.78 -4.86
C CYS A 67 -3.91 -11.34 -6.18
N TYR A 68 -2.81 -10.78 -6.66
CA TYR A 68 -2.19 -11.06 -7.96
C TYR A 68 -0.82 -11.74 -7.84
N GLY A 69 -0.50 -12.25 -6.65
CA GLY A 69 0.75 -12.94 -6.37
C GLY A 69 1.79 -12.06 -5.69
N ASP A 70 2.90 -12.67 -5.29
CA ASP A 70 3.97 -11.99 -4.58
C ASP A 70 5.13 -11.67 -5.53
N ILE A 71 5.28 -10.40 -5.91
CA ILE A 71 6.34 -9.99 -6.85
C ILE A 71 7.77 -10.31 -6.36
N SER A 72 7.96 -10.55 -5.05
CA SER A 72 9.26 -10.94 -4.50
C SER A 72 9.66 -12.38 -4.83
N THR A 73 8.68 -13.25 -5.13
CA THR A 73 8.91 -14.66 -5.46
C THR A 73 9.10 -14.90 -6.95
N LEU A 74 8.76 -13.91 -7.80
CA LEU A 74 8.98 -14.00 -9.25
C LEU A 74 10.46 -14.23 -9.57
N GLN A 75 10.72 -15.13 -10.52
CA GLN A 75 12.04 -15.23 -11.11
C GLN A 75 12.44 -13.88 -11.71
N ALA A 76 13.55 -13.36 -11.21
CA ALA A 76 13.97 -12.01 -11.54
C ALA A 76 14.46 -11.96 -13.01
N PRO A 77 13.81 -11.20 -13.90
CA PRO A 77 14.06 -11.32 -15.33
C PRO A 77 15.41 -10.74 -15.73
N VAL A 78 16.04 -11.30 -16.77
CA VAL A 78 17.28 -10.76 -17.33
C VAL A 78 16.93 -9.76 -18.41
N ILE A 79 17.36 -8.51 -18.22
CA ILE A 79 17.11 -7.44 -19.18
C ILE A 79 18.30 -7.38 -20.14
N SER A 80 18.13 -7.96 -21.33
CA SER A 80 19.15 -7.94 -22.38
C SER A 80 19.02 -6.70 -23.27
N CYS A 81 20.18 -6.13 -23.61
CA CYS A 81 20.31 -5.02 -24.55
C CYS A 81 20.47 -5.55 -25.97
N THR A 82 19.57 -5.15 -26.88
CA THR A 82 19.83 -5.28 -28.32
C THR A 82 20.55 -4.05 -28.85
N PRO A 83 21.25 -4.11 -30.00
CA PRO A 83 21.93 -2.96 -30.59
C PRO A 83 21.05 -1.72 -30.77
N VAL A 84 19.74 -1.92 -30.94
CA VAL A 84 18.73 -0.85 -31.09
C VAL A 84 18.46 -0.08 -29.79
N ARG A 85 18.83 -0.62 -28.61
CA ARG A 85 18.46 -0.09 -27.27
C ARG A 85 19.66 0.34 -26.42
N ALA A 86 20.86 0.32 -26.98
CA ALA A 86 22.14 0.29 -26.28
C ALA A 86 22.51 1.44 -25.30
N PRO A 87 22.02 2.69 -25.39
CA PRO A 87 22.56 3.76 -24.54
C PRO A 87 22.20 3.62 -23.04
N ASP A 88 20.98 3.15 -22.72
CA ASP A 88 20.39 3.19 -21.37
C ASP A 88 19.63 1.90 -21.01
N CYS A 89 20.00 0.76 -21.59
CA CYS A 89 19.36 -0.53 -21.36
C CYS A 89 20.14 -1.40 -20.38
N GLY A 90 19.52 -2.50 -19.98
CA GLY A 90 20.17 -3.54 -19.19
C GLY A 90 20.01 -3.37 -17.69
N MET A 91 20.47 -4.37 -16.95
CA MET A 91 20.27 -4.48 -15.50
C MET A 91 20.81 -3.28 -14.72
N ASP A 92 21.99 -2.78 -15.09
CA ASP A 92 22.63 -1.66 -14.40
C ASP A 92 21.87 -0.36 -14.59
N ALA A 93 21.35 -0.11 -15.80
CA ALA A 93 20.53 1.06 -16.08
C ALA A 93 19.22 1.01 -15.27
N VAL A 94 18.55 -0.13 -15.21
CA VAL A 94 17.32 -0.29 -14.40
C VAL A 94 17.59 -0.09 -12.92
N LYS A 95 18.69 -0.67 -12.40
CA LYS A 95 19.08 -0.49 -11.00
C LYS A 95 19.36 0.98 -10.68
N LYS A 96 20.24 1.63 -11.45
CA LYS A 96 20.61 3.04 -11.26
C LYS A 96 19.38 3.96 -11.32
N THR A 97 18.48 3.69 -12.25
CA THR A 97 17.27 4.49 -12.39
C THR A 97 16.27 4.25 -11.26
N ALA A 98 16.11 3.01 -10.78
CA ALA A 98 15.28 2.71 -9.62
C ALA A 98 15.83 3.35 -8.32
N GLU A 99 17.15 3.37 -8.13
CA GLU A 99 17.82 4.03 -6.99
C GLU A 99 17.52 5.54 -6.92
N VAL A 100 17.41 6.21 -8.06
CA VAL A 100 17.02 7.63 -8.08
C VAL A 100 15.51 7.79 -7.90
N ASP A 101 14.73 6.92 -8.54
CA ASP A 101 13.27 7.02 -8.55
C ASP A 101 12.66 6.73 -7.16
N ILE A 102 13.26 5.85 -6.34
CA ILE A 102 12.77 5.55 -4.98
C ILE A 102 12.74 6.78 -4.08
N VAL A 103 13.68 7.73 -4.25
CA VAL A 103 13.69 8.99 -3.49
C VAL A 103 12.49 9.85 -3.87
N ARG A 104 12.17 9.93 -5.17
CA ARG A 104 10.99 10.68 -5.67
C ARG A 104 9.67 10.02 -5.25
N LEU A 105 9.63 8.69 -5.24
CA LEU A 105 8.45 7.92 -4.87
C LEU A 105 7.98 8.19 -3.43
N ARG A 106 8.86 8.64 -2.53
CA ARG A 106 8.48 9.01 -1.15
C ARG A 106 7.38 10.05 -1.09
N LYS A 107 7.32 10.99 -2.05
CA LYS A 107 6.22 11.96 -2.16
C LYS A 107 4.84 11.28 -2.31
N TYR A 108 4.80 10.11 -2.95
CA TYR A 108 3.58 9.40 -3.31
C TYR A 108 3.35 8.11 -2.50
N GLU A 109 4.13 7.87 -1.45
CA GLU A 109 4.08 6.61 -0.70
C GLU A 109 2.69 6.34 -0.10
N VAL A 110 2.11 7.33 0.57
CA VAL A 110 0.78 7.21 1.19
C VAL A 110 -0.32 6.95 0.15
N PRO A 111 -0.48 7.75 -0.93
CA PRO A 111 -1.51 7.49 -1.93
C PRO A 111 -1.30 6.16 -2.64
N ILE A 112 -0.05 5.78 -2.98
CA ILE A 112 0.25 4.47 -3.59
C ILE A 112 -0.21 3.33 -2.68
N LYS A 113 0.16 3.36 -1.38
CA LYS A 113 -0.23 2.31 -0.43
C LYS A 113 -1.74 2.25 -0.21
N ARG A 114 -2.44 3.39 -0.21
CA ARG A 114 -3.89 3.42 -0.05
C ARG A 114 -4.60 2.81 -1.26
N VAL A 115 -4.22 3.22 -2.47
CA VAL A 115 -4.75 2.65 -3.72
C VAL A 115 -4.44 1.16 -3.81
N ALA A 116 -3.20 0.76 -3.50
CA ALA A 116 -2.80 -0.64 -3.50
C ALA A 116 -3.66 -1.51 -2.59
N ARG A 117 -3.90 -1.05 -1.35
CA ARG A 117 -4.79 -1.75 -0.40
C ARG A 117 -6.21 -1.86 -0.92
N ASN A 118 -6.76 -0.78 -1.46
CA ASN A 118 -8.14 -0.75 -1.97
C ASN A 118 -8.34 -1.69 -3.16
N LEU A 119 -7.32 -1.84 -4.00
CA LEU A 119 -7.36 -2.64 -5.23
C LEU A 119 -6.71 -4.02 -5.09
N CYS A 120 -6.28 -4.39 -3.88
CA CYS A 120 -5.54 -5.63 -3.61
C CYS A 120 -4.28 -5.82 -4.49
N LEU A 121 -3.62 -4.72 -4.85
CA LEU A 121 -2.36 -4.70 -5.59
C LEU A 121 -1.16 -4.65 -4.63
N ASP A 122 -0.01 -5.11 -5.11
CA ASP A 122 1.27 -4.84 -4.45
C ASP A 122 1.63 -3.36 -4.66
N PRO A 123 1.89 -2.57 -3.60
CA PRO A 123 2.20 -1.15 -3.78
C PRO A 123 3.53 -0.95 -4.53
N ALA A 124 4.46 -1.91 -4.45
CA ALA A 124 5.69 -1.89 -5.24
C ALA A 124 5.43 -2.04 -6.74
N LEU A 125 4.36 -2.74 -7.15
CA LEU A 125 3.96 -2.84 -8.56
C LEU A 125 3.47 -1.50 -9.10
N ILE A 126 2.64 -0.79 -8.33
CA ILE A 126 2.17 0.56 -8.71
C ILE A 126 3.35 1.52 -8.80
N ALA A 127 4.23 1.52 -7.79
CA ALA A 127 5.45 2.33 -7.77
C ALA A 127 6.36 2.03 -8.98
N ALA A 128 6.48 0.75 -9.36
CA ALA A 128 7.25 0.31 -10.52
C ALA A 128 6.71 0.84 -11.84
N ILE A 129 5.38 0.82 -12.03
CA ILE A 129 4.73 1.39 -13.21
C ILE A 129 4.94 2.89 -13.26
N ILE A 130 4.75 3.62 -12.15
CA ILE A 130 5.01 5.07 -12.08
C ILE A 130 6.46 5.40 -12.47
N SER A 131 7.42 4.64 -11.93
CA SER A 131 8.83 4.78 -12.27
C SER A 131 9.09 4.47 -13.74
N GLN A 132 8.51 3.39 -14.29
CA GLN A 132 8.72 2.99 -15.68
C GLN A 132 8.11 3.97 -16.69
N GLU A 133 6.92 4.50 -16.39
CA GLU A 133 6.15 5.35 -17.31
C GLU A 133 6.66 6.79 -17.34
N SER A 134 6.90 7.40 -16.18
CA SER A 134 7.17 8.85 -16.09
C SER A 134 8.47 9.21 -15.37
N ARG A 135 9.24 8.21 -14.93
CA ARG A 135 10.36 8.40 -14.00
C ARG A 135 9.92 9.19 -12.77
N VAL A 136 8.73 8.82 -12.26
CA VAL A 136 8.08 9.46 -11.10
C VAL A 136 7.82 10.96 -11.34
N GLY A 137 7.37 11.28 -12.55
CA GLY A 137 7.08 12.64 -12.99
C GLY A 137 8.27 13.42 -13.57
N LEU A 138 9.51 12.89 -13.49
CA LEU A 138 10.69 13.59 -14.01
C LEU A 138 10.63 13.87 -15.52
N LEU A 139 9.98 12.99 -16.29
CA LEU A 139 9.83 13.16 -17.74
C LEU A 139 8.64 14.03 -18.15
N LEU A 140 7.90 14.58 -17.20
CA LEU A 140 6.64 15.27 -17.47
C LEU A 140 6.79 16.79 -17.44
N ASN A 141 6.05 17.46 -18.32
CA ASN A 141 5.84 18.90 -18.30
C ASN A 141 4.37 19.18 -18.01
N ASN A 142 4.08 19.72 -16.82
CA ASN A 142 2.72 19.95 -16.32
C ASN A 142 1.81 18.71 -16.48
N GLY A 143 2.34 17.53 -16.17
CA GLY A 143 1.62 16.27 -16.24
C GLY A 143 1.59 15.58 -17.59
N TRP A 144 2.16 16.17 -18.64
CA TRP A 144 2.18 15.60 -19.98
C TRP A 144 3.57 15.10 -20.37
N ASP A 145 3.62 14.02 -21.16
CA ASP A 145 4.86 13.62 -21.84
C ASP A 145 5.31 14.67 -22.86
N GLN A 146 6.54 14.52 -23.37
CA GLN A 146 7.10 15.42 -24.38
C GLN A 146 6.20 15.54 -25.63
N GLY A 147 5.52 14.46 -26.01
CA GLY A 147 4.61 14.44 -27.15
C GLY A 147 3.21 14.99 -26.88
N ARG A 148 2.88 15.35 -25.63
CA ARG A 148 1.53 15.73 -25.18
C ARG A 148 0.45 14.73 -25.62
N ARG A 149 0.80 13.44 -25.57
CA ARG A 149 -0.05 12.29 -25.87
C ARG A 149 -0.48 11.55 -24.62
N LYS A 150 0.34 11.52 -23.57
CA LYS A 150 0.09 10.77 -22.34
C LYS A 150 0.11 11.65 -21.11
N PHE A 151 -0.76 11.35 -20.16
CA PHE A 151 -1.05 12.15 -18.97
C PHE A 151 -0.71 11.43 -17.66
N GLY A 152 -0.12 12.17 -16.73
CA GLY A 152 0.06 11.79 -15.33
C GLY A 152 1.15 10.76 -15.05
N LEU A 153 1.35 10.46 -13.77
CA LEU A 153 2.42 9.60 -13.26
C LEU A 153 2.47 8.22 -13.93
N MET A 154 1.30 7.72 -14.34
CA MET A 154 1.09 6.40 -14.95
C MET A 154 0.67 6.48 -16.44
N GLN A 155 0.81 7.67 -17.05
CA GLN A 155 0.85 7.86 -18.50
C GLN A 155 -0.33 7.28 -19.31
N ILE A 156 -1.55 7.63 -18.92
CA ILE A 156 -2.78 7.31 -19.65
C ILE A 156 -2.89 8.20 -20.91
N ASP A 157 -3.29 7.63 -22.04
CA ASP A 157 -3.44 8.34 -23.31
C ASP A 157 -4.52 9.42 -23.21
N ARG A 158 -4.27 10.57 -23.85
CA ARG A 158 -5.18 11.72 -23.87
C ARG A 158 -6.52 11.43 -24.52
N GLN A 159 -6.62 10.39 -25.34
CA GLN A 159 -7.84 9.98 -26.03
C GLN A 159 -8.71 9.05 -25.17
N HIS A 160 -8.27 8.70 -23.96
CA HIS A 160 -9.10 7.94 -23.03
C HIS A 160 -10.31 8.78 -22.61
N ASP A 161 -11.48 8.14 -22.47
CA ASP A 161 -12.79 8.81 -22.28
C ASP A 161 -12.85 9.81 -21.12
N SER A 162 -12.01 9.64 -20.11
CA SER A 162 -11.92 10.56 -18.97
C SER A 162 -10.53 10.52 -18.37
N LEU A 163 -10.05 11.69 -17.92
CA LEU A 163 -8.84 11.85 -17.12
C LEU A 163 -9.28 12.38 -15.76
N TYR A 164 -8.99 11.65 -14.68
CA TYR A 164 -9.43 12.02 -13.34
C TYR A 164 -8.29 12.61 -12.51
N GLY A 165 -8.61 13.67 -11.75
CA GLY A 165 -7.68 14.32 -10.83
C GLY A 165 -6.59 15.16 -11.51
N THR A 166 -5.60 15.56 -10.72
CA THR A 166 -4.35 16.15 -11.26
C THR A 166 -3.39 15.04 -11.63
N TRP A 167 -2.43 15.36 -12.49
CA TRP A 167 -1.49 14.40 -13.08
C TRP A 167 -0.70 13.56 -12.05
N ASP A 168 -0.58 14.04 -10.81
CA ASP A 168 0.12 13.39 -9.69
C ASP A 168 -0.79 13.06 -8.49
N SER A 169 -2.12 13.14 -8.65
CA SER A 169 -3.06 12.92 -7.55
C SER A 169 -3.34 11.45 -7.27
N GLU A 170 -3.93 11.17 -6.11
CA GLU A 170 -4.38 9.83 -5.73
C GLU A 170 -5.49 9.32 -6.67
N GLU A 171 -6.37 10.20 -7.15
CA GLU A 171 -7.41 9.88 -8.11
C GLU A 171 -6.81 9.39 -9.44
N HIS A 172 -5.75 10.04 -9.94
CA HIS A 172 -5.02 9.61 -11.13
C HIS A 172 -4.37 8.23 -10.92
N ILE A 173 -3.70 8.04 -9.78
CA ILE A 173 -3.09 6.75 -9.41
C ILE A 173 -4.15 5.65 -9.31
N ASN A 174 -5.31 5.95 -8.71
CA ASN A 174 -6.43 5.03 -8.57
C ASN A 174 -7.05 4.67 -9.93
N GLN A 175 -7.25 5.64 -10.81
CA GLN A 175 -7.78 5.40 -12.16
C GLN A 175 -6.86 4.43 -12.92
N CYS A 176 -5.58 4.76 -12.99
CA CYS A 176 -4.61 3.94 -13.73
C CYS A 176 -4.43 2.55 -13.10
N SER A 177 -4.49 2.45 -11.77
CA SER A 177 -4.41 1.17 -11.07
C SER A 177 -5.65 0.30 -11.28
N ASN A 178 -6.84 0.89 -11.44
CA ASN A 178 -8.04 0.15 -11.86
C ASN A 178 -7.89 -0.41 -13.28
N ILE A 179 -7.31 0.34 -14.21
CA ILE A 179 -7.01 -0.16 -15.58
C ILE A 179 -6.07 -1.36 -15.50
N LEU A 180 -5.06 -1.31 -14.62
CA LEU A 180 -4.15 -2.44 -14.38
C LEU A 180 -4.89 -3.67 -13.83
N VAL A 181 -5.76 -3.50 -12.83
CA VAL A 181 -6.59 -4.58 -12.28
C VAL A 181 -7.45 -5.22 -13.37
N VAL A 182 -8.12 -4.41 -14.19
CA VAL A 182 -8.92 -4.90 -15.32
C VAL A 182 -8.04 -5.68 -16.29
N ALA A 183 -6.87 -5.16 -16.65
CA ALA A 183 -5.94 -5.84 -17.54
C ALA A 183 -5.49 -7.21 -17.01
N ILE A 184 -5.11 -7.29 -15.72
CA ILE A 184 -4.70 -8.56 -15.11
C ILE A 184 -5.88 -9.54 -15.08
N ASN A 185 -7.06 -9.10 -14.66
CA ASN A 185 -8.24 -9.96 -14.57
C ASN A 185 -8.68 -10.50 -15.94
N GLU A 186 -8.62 -9.69 -17.00
CA GLU A 186 -8.90 -10.15 -18.37
C GLU A 186 -7.93 -11.23 -18.83
N VAL A 187 -6.63 -11.09 -18.52
CA VAL A 187 -5.62 -12.11 -18.85
C VAL A 187 -5.86 -13.38 -18.05
N ARG A 188 -6.16 -13.27 -16.75
CA ARG A 188 -6.52 -14.44 -15.91
C ARG A 188 -7.74 -15.18 -16.45
N ALA A 189 -8.76 -14.45 -16.90
CA ALA A 189 -9.97 -15.03 -17.47
C ALA A 189 -9.73 -15.73 -18.80
N ARG A 190 -8.87 -15.15 -19.66
CA ARG A 190 -8.49 -15.74 -20.96
C ARG A 190 -7.53 -16.93 -20.82
N HIS A 191 -6.69 -16.92 -19.80
CA HIS A 191 -5.65 -17.93 -19.59
C HIS A 191 -5.70 -18.52 -18.17
N PRO A 192 -6.78 -19.25 -17.81
CA PRO A 192 -6.95 -19.79 -16.46
C PRO A 192 -5.93 -20.88 -16.12
N THR A 193 -5.32 -21.52 -17.12
CA THR A 193 -4.30 -22.56 -16.95
C THR A 193 -2.87 -22.01 -16.81
N TRP A 194 -2.66 -20.72 -17.07
CA TRP A 194 -1.36 -20.09 -16.88
C TRP A 194 -1.01 -19.99 -15.40
N THR A 195 0.27 -20.03 -15.10
CA THR A 195 0.78 -19.70 -13.76
C THR A 195 0.43 -18.25 -13.42
N TRP A 196 0.35 -17.94 -12.12
CA TRP A 196 0.10 -16.57 -11.68
C TRP A 196 1.19 -15.59 -12.21
N GLU A 197 2.43 -16.07 -12.40
CA GLU A 197 3.52 -15.27 -12.98
C GLU A 197 3.23 -14.88 -14.43
N GLN A 198 2.84 -15.85 -15.26
CA GLN A 198 2.44 -15.62 -16.65
C GLN A 198 1.24 -14.68 -16.73
N GLN A 199 0.24 -14.86 -15.85
CA GLN A 199 -0.93 -14.00 -15.79
C GLN A 199 -0.57 -12.56 -15.41
N LEU A 200 0.30 -12.37 -14.40
CA LEU A 200 0.76 -11.04 -14.00
C LEU A 200 1.57 -10.37 -15.12
N ARG A 201 2.49 -11.11 -15.76
CA ARG A 201 3.27 -10.60 -16.90
C ARG A 201 2.36 -10.16 -18.05
N GLY A 202 1.44 -11.03 -18.47
CA GLY A 202 0.45 -10.71 -19.49
C GLY A 202 -0.42 -9.51 -19.12
N GLY A 203 -0.82 -9.40 -17.85
CA GLY A 203 -1.59 -8.27 -17.32
C GLY A 203 -0.83 -6.94 -17.40
N ILE A 204 0.48 -6.92 -17.10
CA ILE A 204 1.32 -5.72 -17.23
C ILE A 204 1.48 -5.32 -18.71
N CYS A 205 1.63 -6.28 -19.64
CA CYS A 205 1.62 -5.99 -21.08
C CYS A 205 0.27 -5.43 -21.54
N ALA A 206 -0.83 -6.07 -21.16
CA ALA A 206 -2.17 -5.64 -21.50
C ALA A 206 -2.48 -4.24 -20.95
N TYR A 207 -2.02 -3.94 -19.73
CA TYR A 207 -2.10 -2.61 -19.13
C TYR A 207 -1.44 -1.56 -20.01
N ARG A 208 -0.19 -1.78 -20.44
CA ARG A 208 0.56 -0.86 -21.30
C ARG A 208 -0.19 -0.52 -22.59
N SER A 209 -0.84 -1.51 -23.17
CA SER A 209 -1.67 -1.33 -24.38
C SER A 209 -2.93 -0.52 -24.08
N LYS A 210 -3.65 -0.85 -23.00
CA LYS A 210 -4.88 -0.13 -22.60
C LYS A 210 -4.62 1.33 -22.28
N ILE A 211 -3.58 1.65 -21.51
CA ILE A 211 -3.22 3.06 -21.25
C ILE A 211 -2.73 3.77 -22.50
N GLY A 212 -2.28 3.06 -23.53
CA GLY A 212 -1.95 3.64 -24.83
C GLY A 212 -3.13 3.72 -25.80
N ASN A 213 -4.35 3.36 -25.36
CA ASN A 213 -5.53 3.21 -26.20
C ASN A 213 -5.32 2.30 -27.42
N VAL A 214 -4.47 1.26 -27.25
CA VAL A 214 -4.17 0.26 -28.28
C VAL A 214 -4.94 -1.01 -27.97
N GLN A 215 -5.75 -1.47 -28.92
CA GLN A 215 -6.40 -2.77 -28.85
C GLN A 215 -5.37 -3.87 -29.12
N VAL A 216 -5.20 -4.80 -28.18
CA VAL A 216 -4.38 -6.00 -28.35
C VAL A 216 -5.27 -7.22 -28.28
N TYR A 217 -5.35 -7.94 -29.40
CA TYR A 217 -6.11 -9.18 -29.55
C TYR A 217 -5.22 -10.43 -29.50
N ASP A 218 -3.90 -10.27 -29.28
CA ASP A 218 -2.96 -11.40 -29.24
C ASP A 218 -3.27 -12.32 -28.04
N GLU A 219 -3.16 -13.63 -28.27
CA GLU A 219 -3.31 -14.67 -27.24
C GLU A 219 -2.26 -14.55 -26.13
N ASP A 220 -1.06 -14.05 -26.45
CA ASP A 220 -0.09 -13.62 -25.45
C ASP A 220 0.24 -12.13 -25.65
N PRO A 221 -0.26 -11.24 -24.79
CA PRO A 221 0.02 -9.80 -24.88
C PRO A 221 1.52 -9.45 -24.81
N CYS A 222 2.37 -10.37 -24.33
CA CYS A 222 3.81 -10.17 -24.16
C CYS A 222 4.68 -10.89 -25.20
N HIS A 223 4.10 -11.65 -26.14
CA HIS A 223 4.86 -12.55 -27.03
C HIS A 223 6.01 -11.84 -27.77
N ARG A 224 5.81 -10.58 -28.19
CA ARG A 224 6.73 -9.89 -29.11
C ARG A 224 7.90 -9.19 -28.44
N ASP A 225 7.74 -8.72 -27.19
CA ASP A 225 8.79 -8.01 -26.45
C ASP A 225 8.45 -7.89 -24.96
N ASN A 226 9.22 -8.60 -24.13
CA ASN A 226 9.06 -8.62 -22.67
C ASN A 226 9.79 -7.47 -21.96
N TYR A 227 10.54 -6.63 -22.67
CA TYR A 227 11.42 -5.63 -22.06
C TYR A 227 10.70 -4.71 -21.07
N TYR A 228 9.51 -4.23 -21.41
CA TYR A 228 8.73 -3.37 -20.53
C TYR A 228 8.33 -4.07 -19.23
N VAL A 229 7.80 -5.29 -19.33
CA VAL A 229 7.38 -6.08 -18.17
C VAL A 229 8.57 -6.42 -17.29
N ASP A 230 9.70 -6.78 -17.90
CA ASP A 230 10.91 -7.12 -17.16
C ASP A 230 11.46 -5.91 -16.39
N ASN A 231 11.41 -4.72 -16.98
CA ASN A 231 11.74 -3.47 -16.30
C ASN A 231 10.80 -3.20 -15.12
N VAL A 232 9.48 -3.34 -15.32
CA VAL A 232 8.48 -3.15 -14.25
C VAL A 232 8.72 -4.13 -13.11
N ILE A 233 8.89 -5.43 -13.40
CA ILE A 233 9.12 -6.46 -12.37
C ILE A 233 10.40 -6.17 -11.59
N ARG A 234 11.50 -5.81 -12.26
CA ARG A 234 12.76 -5.49 -11.59
C ARG A 234 12.65 -4.24 -10.70
N ARG A 235 11.99 -3.19 -11.18
CA ARG A 235 11.70 -1.99 -10.38
C ARG A 235 10.84 -2.35 -9.17
N ALA A 236 9.80 -3.15 -9.35
CA ALA A 236 8.90 -3.56 -8.27
C ALA A 236 9.64 -4.36 -7.20
N GLN A 237 10.45 -5.35 -7.59
CA GLN A 237 11.29 -6.09 -6.66
C GLN A 237 12.24 -5.17 -5.88
N TYR A 238 12.82 -4.17 -6.55
CA TYR A 238 13.64 -3.17 -5.87
C TYR A 238 12.82 -2.33 -4.89
N PHE A 239 11.69 -1.76 -5.29
CA PHE A 239 10.86 -0.92 -4.43
C PHE A 239 10.25 -1.67 -3.25
N LYS A 240 9.92 -2.95 -3.43
CA LYS A 240 9.43 -3.82 -2.36
C LYS A 240 10.42 -3.94 -1.21
N ARG A 241 11.71 -4.12 -1.53
CA ARG A 241 12.80 -4.13 -0.54
C ARG A 241 13.02 -2.77 0.15
N HIS A 242 12.43 -1.69 -0.38
CA HIS A 242 12.56 -0.33 0.14
C HIS A 242 11.24 0.20 0.74
N GLY A 243 10.33 -0.69 1.13
CA GLY A 243 9.15 -0.35 1.91
C GLY A 243 7.94 0.11 1.10
N PHE A 244 7.92 -0.19 -0.20
CA PHE A 244 6.69 -0.17 -1.00
C PHE A 244 6.03 -1.54 -0.99
#